data_AF-A0A819XVT5-F1
#
_entry.id   AF-A0A819XVT5-F1
#
_cell.length_a   1.000
_cell.length_b   1.000
_cell.length_c   1.000
_cell.angle_alpha   90.00
_cell.angle_beta   90.00
_cell.angle_gamma   90.00
#
_symmetry.space_group_name_H-M   'P 1'
#
loop_
_entity.id
_entity.type
_entity.pdbx_description
1 polymer ?
#
loop_
_entity_poly.entity_id
_entity_poly.type
_entity_poly.pdbx_seq_one_letter_code
_entity_poly.pdbx_strand_id
1 'polypeptide(L)'
;MFDDTFSRIDYSYFNQNAIVSQSNGTYADRNAAISNLSVEWNHSISEILQALIKHGLRIDILREFDYSPYDCFSNTVKTEDGFYQIKGLEKKIPMIYAVKATKSA
;
A
#
# COMPACT_ATOMS: atom_id res chain seq x y z
N MET A 1 2.70 -7.51 -0.63
CA MET A 1 3.70 -8.17 0.25
C MET A 1 3.03 -9.02 1.32
N PHE A 2 2.25 -8.40 2.21
CA PHE A 2 1.49 -9.11 3.24
C PHE A 2 0.28 -9.82 2.65
N ASP A 3 -0.25 -10.79 3.39
CA ASP A 3 -1.61 -11.30 3.17
C ASP A 3 -2.66 -10.27 3.62
N ASP A 4 -3.93 -10.48 3.26
CA ASP A 4 -5.03 -9.53 3.52
C ASP A 4 -5.24 -9.18 5.00
N THR A 5 -4.72 -10.02 5.90
CA THR A 5 -4.84 -9.88 7.35
C THR A 5 -3.57 -9.36 8.03
N PHE A 6 -2.48 -9.17 7.27
CA PHE A 6 -1.16 -8.81 7.78
C PHE A 6 -0.63 -9.78 8.84
N SER A 7 -0.95 -11.06 8.71
CA SER A 7 -0.49 -12.14 9.58
C SER A 7 0.86 -12.70 9.15
N ARG A 8 1.19 -12.60 7.86
CA ARG A 8 2.45 -13.11 7.27
C ARG A 8 2.82 -12.36 6.00
N ILE A 9 4.07 -12.53 5.57
CA ILE A 9 4.59 -12.04 4.30
C ILE A 9 4.43 -13.16 3.26
N ASP A 10 3.45 -13.00 2.37
CA ASP A 10 3.16 -13.99 1.31
C ASP A 10 3.84 -13.67 -0.01
N TYR A 11 4.19 -12.40 -0.23
CA TYR A 11 4.71 -11.91 -1.50
C TYR A 11 5.96 -11.06 -1.28
N SER A 12 6.90 -11.15 -2.23
CA SER A 12 8.10 -10.30 -2.25
C SER A 12 7.75 -8.82 -2.23
N TYR A 13 8.54 -8.00 -1.52
CA TYR A 13 8.46 -6.54 -1.60
C TYR A 13 8.71 -6.02 -3.01
N PHE A 14 9.63 -6.70 -3.70
CA PHE A 14 10.11 -6.29 -5.01
C PHE A 14 9.18 -6.81 -6.10
N ASN A 15 9.10 -6.06 -7.19
CA ASN A 15 8.36 -6.47 -8.38
C ASN A 15 9.01 -7.71 -9.00
N GLN A 16 8.50 -8.89 -8.67
CA GLN A 16 9.00 -10.15 -9.24
C GLN A 16 7.98 -10.81 -10.15
N ASN A 17 6.73 -10.95 -9.69
CA ASN A 17 5.66 -11.61 -10.44
C ASN A 17 4.32 -10.92 -10.15
N ALA A 18 3.36 -11.12 -11.04
CA ALA A 18 1.98 -10.72 -10.79
C ALA A 18 1.40 -11.49 -9.59
N ILE A 19 0.66 -10.77 -8.74
CA ILE A 19 -0.12 -11.29 -7.64
C ILE A 19 -1.56 -11.39 -8.14
N VAL A 20 -2.06 -12.62 -8.25
CA VAL A 20 -3.43 -12.87 -8.68
C VAL A 20 -4.24 -13.26 -7.44
N SER A 21 -5.27 -12.47 -7.15
CA SER A 21 -6.18 -12.73 -6.03
C SER A 21 -7.63 -12.72 -6.51
N GLN A 22 -8.45 -13.60 -5.92
CA GLN A 22 -9.89 -13.60 -6.13
C GLN A 22 -10.55 -13.21 -4.82
N SER A 23 -11.32 -12.13 -4.84
CA SER A 23 -12.05 -11.64 -3.67
C SER A 23 -13.55 -11.56 -3.95
N ASN A 24 -14.34 -11.81 -2.91
CA ASN A 24 -15.79 -11.60 -2.93
C ASN A 24 -16.11 -10.32 -2.16
N GLY A 25 -17.03 -9.52 -2.69
CA GLY A 25 -17.37 -8.21 -2.15
C GLY A 25 -16.31 -7.13 -2.43
N THR A 26 -16.34 -6.07 -1.64
CA THR A 26 -15.41 -4.92 -1.72
C THR A 26 -15.04 -4.45 -0.32
N TYR A 27 -14.05 -3.54 -0.22
CA TYR A 27 -13.73 -2.89 1.06
C TYR A 27 -14.90 -2.03 1.60
N ALA A 28 -15.79 -1.55 0.74
CA ALA A 28 -16.95 -0.75 1.13
C ALA A 28 -18.18 -1.61 1.50
N ASP A 29 -18.33 -2.78 0.88
CA ASP A 29 -19.35 -3.78 1.20
C ASP A 29 -18.80 -5.19 0.98
N ARG A 30 -18.45 -5.86 2.09
CA ARG A 30 -17.86 -7.21 2.08
C ARG A 30 -18.85 -8.30 1.67
N ASN A 31 -20.15 -8.04 1.72
CA ASN A 31 -21.20 -9.00 1.40
C ASN A 31 -21.79 -8.79 0.00
N ALA A 32 -21.30 -7.80 -0.75
CA ALA A 32 -21.74 -7.58 -2.12
C ALA A 32 -21.52 -8.85 -2.95
N ALA A 33 -22.53 -9.22 -3.75
CA ALA A 33 -22.49 -10.39 -4.65
C ALA A 33 -21.62 -10.14 -5.90
N ILE A 34 -20.38 -9.70 -5.67
CA ILE A 34 -19.39 -9.37 -6.69
C ILE A 34 -18.19 -10.30 -6.44
N SER A 35 -17.72 -10.98 -7.48
CA SER A 35 -16.47 -11.75 -7.46
C SER A 35 -15.47 -11.06 -8.37
N ASN A 36 -14.40 -10.52 -7.81
CA ASN A 36 -13.38 -9.78 -8.55
C ASN A 36 -12.09 -10.60 -8.63
N LEU A 37 -11.62 -10.81 -9.86
CA LEU A 37 -10.25 -11.23 -10.12
C LEU A 37 -9.38 -9.97 -10.17
N SER A 38 -8.44 -9.85 -9.24
CA SER A 38 -7.48 -8.75 -9.19
C SER A 38 -6.11 -9.27 -9.58
N VAL A 39 -5.39 -8.46 -10.35
CA VAL A 39 -4.00 -8.72 -10.74
C VAL A 39 -3.18 -7.50 -10.36
N GLU A 40 -2.22 -7.69 -9.47
CA GLU A 40 -1.45 -6.62 -8.84
C GLU A 40 0.05 -6.88 -8.94
N TRP A 41 0.84 -5.83 -8.80
CA TRP A 41 2.30 -5.89 -8.75
C TRP A 41 2.80 -5.04 -7.58
N ASN A 42 3.72 -5.59 -6.78
CA ASN A 42 4.40 -4.78 -5.77
C ASN A 42 5.46 -3.93 -6.46
N HIS A 43 5.43 -2.62 -6.23
CA HIS A 43 6.50 -1.71 -6.66
C HIS A 43 7.25 -1.22 -5.43
N SER A 44 8.57 -1.46 -5.41
CA SER A 44 9.39 -0.97 -4.31
C SER A 44 9.51 0.56 -4.36
N ILE A 45 9.73 1.22 -3.21
CA ILE A 45 9.98 2.67 -3.18
C ILE A 45 11.12 3.04 -4.13
N SER A 46 12.18 2.24 -4.18
CA SER A 46 13.30 2.45 -5.10
C SER A 46 12.86 2.43 -6.56
N GLU A 47 12.05 1.46 -6.98
CA GLU A 47 11.53 1.38 -8.36
C GLU A 47 10.72 2.62 -8.73
N ILE A 48 9.83 3.06 -7.84
CA ILE A 48 8.97 4.22 -8.05
C ILE A 48 9.80 5.51 -8.15
N LEU A 49 10.72 5.73 -7.21
CA LEU A 49 11.57 6.93 -7.21
C LEU A 49 12.52 6.96 -8.40
N GLN A 50 13.11 5.81 -8.73
CA GLN A 50 14.02 5.71 -9.87
C GLN A 50 13.30 5.91 -11.20
N ALA A 51 12.03 5.50 -11.33
CA ALA A 51 11.23 5.82 -12.51
C ALA A 51 11.07 7.33 -12.68
N LEU A 52 10.71 8.05 -11.62
CA LEU A 52 10.62 9.52 -11.64
C LEU A 52 11.96 10.17 -12.01
N ILE A 53 13.05 9.74 -11.38
CA ILE A 53 14.40 10.26 -11.63
C ILE A 53 14.83 10.03 -13.08
N LYS A 54 14.61 8.84 -13.63
CA LYS A 54 14.94 8.51 -15.02
C LYS A 54 14.20 9.37 -16.03
N HIS A 55 13.01 9.87 -15.69
CA HIS A 55 12.23 10.79 -16.51
C HIS A 55 12.57 12.27 -16.28
N GLY A 56 13.70 12.55 -15.61
CA GLY A 56 14.22 13.91 -15.40
C GLY A 56 13.48 14.69 -14.31
N LEU A 57 12.70 14.01 -13.45
CA LEU A 57 12.12 14.65 -12.28
C LEU A 57 13.13 14.60 -11.13
N ARG A 58 13.33 15.75 -10.47
CA ARG A 58 14.06 15.82 -9.21
C ARG A 58 13.09 15.53 -8.08
N ILE A 59 13.40 14.54 -7.24
CA ILE A 59 12.65 14.28 -6.02
C ILE A 59 12.95 15.40 -5.02
N ASP A 60 11.90 16.14 -4.61
CA ASP A 60 12.03 17.22 -3.63
C ASP A 60 11.65 16.73 -2.22
N ILE A 61 10.67 15.83 -2.12
CA ILE A 61 10.19 15.28 -0.84
C ILE A 61 9.84 13.81 -1.01
N LEU A 62 10.26 13.00 -0.04
CA LEU A 62 9.69 11.69 0.26
C LEU A 62 9.29 11.69 1.73
N ARG A 63 8.06 11.27 2.04
CA ARG A 63 7.58 11.09 3.41
C ARG A 63 6.86 9.76 3.52
N GLU A 64 7.12 9.04 4.59
CA GLU A 64 6.44 7.80 4.94
C GLU A 64 5.59 8.04 6.18
N PHE A 65 4.47 7.32 6.26
CA PHE A 65 3.49 7.42 7.33
C PHE A 65 3.18 6.02 7.84
N ASP A 66 3.18 5.85 9.15
CA ASP A 66 2.87 4.58 9.83
C ASP A 66 1.36 4.36 10.03
N TYR A 67 0.53 5.09 9.27
CA TYR A 67 -0.93 5.05 9.35
C TYR A 67 -1.58 5.14 7.97
N SER A 68 -2.81 4.64 7.89
CA SER A 68 -3.72 4.81 6.75
C SER A 68 -4.85 5.78 7.13
N PRO A 69 -5.26 6.71 6.24
CA PRO A 69 -6.45 7.53 6.43
C PRO A 69 -7.75 6.75 6.23
N TYR A 70 -7.68 5.52 5.71
CA TYR A 70 -8.84 4.70 5.40
C TYR A 70 -8.74 3.30 6.02
N ASP A 71 -9.90 2.76 6.37
CA ASP A 71 -10.08 1.40 6.89
C ASP A 71 -10.14 0.36 5.76
N CYS A 72 -9.01 0.18 5.06
CA CYS A 72 -8.96 -0.64 3.84
C CYS A 72 -8.53 -2.09 4.07
N PHE A 73 -8.08 -2.46 5.27
CA PHE A 73 -7.53 -3.78 5.55
C PHE A 73 -8.39 -4.54 6.56
N SER A 74 -8.28 -5.87 6.58
CA SER A 74 -9.15 -6.71 7.40
C SER A 74 -8.86 -6.64 8.90
N ASN A 75 -7.64 -6.24 9.29
CA ASN A 75 -7.14 -6.30 10.68
C ASN A 75 -6.58 -4.94 11.14
N THR A 76 -7.39 -3.90 11.02
CA THR A 76 -7.06 -2.53 11.41
C THR A 76 -7.54 -2.19 12.83
N VAL A 77 -6.89 -1.19 13.44
CA VAL A 77 -7.32 -0.51 14.67
C VAL A 77 -7.35 0.99 14.40
N LYS A 78 -8.41 1.65 14.88
CA LYS A 78 -8.53 3.10 14.79
C LYS A 78 -7.69 3.78 15.86
N THR A 79 -6.86 4.73 15.48
CA THR A 79 -6.02 5.53 16.38
C THR A 79 -6.81 6.70 16.97
N GLU A 80 -6.28 7.32 18.03
CA GLU A 80 -6.88 8.51 18.68
C GLU A 80 -7.06 9.67 17.69
N ASP A 81 -6.12 9.82 16.74
CA ASP A 81 -6.13 10.86 15.71
C ASP A 81 -7.11 10.56 14.55
N GLY A 82 -7.86 9.46 14.62
CA GLY A 82 -8.84 9.07 13.61
C GLY A 82 -8.27 8.32 12.40
N PHE A 83 -6.98 7.97 12.42
CA PHE A 83 -6.34 7.15 11.39
C PHE A 83 -6.43 5.65 11.72
N TYR A 84 -5.89 4.81 10.85
CA TYR A 84 -5.93 3.35 10.97
C TYR A 84 -4.52 2.75 10.92
N GLN A 85 -4.25 1.81 11.81
CA GLN A 85 -3.01 1.02 11.85
C GLN A 85 -3.34 -0.47 11.85
N ILE A 86 -2.36 -1.33 11.57
CA ILE A 86 -2.55 -2.78 11.65
C ILE A 86 -2.42 -3.24 13.10
N LYS A 87 -3.41 -4.00 13.56
CA LYS A 87 -3.44 -4.56 14.91
C LYS A 87 -2.22 -5.45 15.15
N GLY A 88 -1.46 -5.20 16.22
CA GLY A 88 -0.21 -5.90 16.55
C GLY A 88 1.05 -5.35 15.87
N LEU A 89 0.89 -4.51 14.84
CA LEU A 89 1.97 -3.83 14.11
C LEU A 89 1.89 -2.30 14.23
N GLU A 90 1.19 -1.80 15.25
CA GLU A 90 1.01 -0.37 15.51
C GLU A 90 2.37 0.33 15.58
N LYS A 91 2.53 1.40 14.79
CA LYS A 91 3.76 2.21 14.70
C LYS A 91 5.03 1.47 14.27
N LYS A 92 4.91 0.25 13.69
CA LYS A 92 6.08 -0.57 13.29
C LYS A 92 6.36 -0.59 11.79
N ILE A 93 5.36 -0.26 10.97
CA ILE A 93 5.47 -0.40 9.50
C ILE A 93 4.96 0.85 8.79
N PRO A 94 5.56 1.21 7.63
CA PRO A 94 4.97 2.23 6.77
C PRO A 94 3.69 1.68 6.13
N MET A 95 2.64 2.48 6.19
CA MET A 95 1.33 2.19 5.59
C MET A 95 1.14 2.95 4.29
N ILE A 96 1.62 4.20 4.24
CA ILE A 96 1.50 5.10 3.08
C ILE A 96 2.77 5.93 2.94
N TYR A 97 3.07 6.36 1.72
CA TYR A 97 4.09 7.38 1.46
C TYR A 97 3.53 8.50 0.58
N ALA A 98 4.18 9.66 0.63
CA ALA A 98 3.95 10.79 -0.25
C ALA A 98 5.27 11.19 -0.92
N VAL A 99 5.23 11.45 -2.22
CA VAL A 99 6.36 11.94 -3.00
C VAL A 99 6.01 13.27 -3.67
N LYS A 100 6.91 14.24 -3.60
CA LYS A 100 6.88 15.46 -4.39
C LYS A 100 8.10 15.48 -5.29
N ALA A 101 7.88 15.73 -6.57
CA ALA A 101 8.96 15.87 -7.54
C ALA A 101 8.70 17.04 -8.49
N THR A 102 9.77 17.69 -8.92
CA THR A 102 9.73 18.82 -9.85
C THR A 102 10.44 18.44 -11.14
N LYS A 103 9.80 18.66 -12.27
CA LYS A 103 10.46 18.59 -13.58
C LYS A 103 11.09 19.95 -13.87
N SER A 104 12.41 19.97 -14.07
CA SER A 104 13.07 21.20 -14.51
C SER A 104 12.71 21.45 -15.99
N ALA A 105 12.45 22.71 -16.34
CA ALA A 105 12.08 23.12 -17.70
C ALA A 105 13.21 22.85 -18.71
#